data_AF-A0ABD4U4Z1-F1
#
_entry.id   AF-A0ABD4U4Z1-F1
#
_cell.length_a   1.000
_cell.length_b   1.000
_cell.length_c   1.000
_cell.angle_alpha   90.00
_cell.angle_beta   90.00
_cell.angle_gamma   90.00
#
_symmetry.space_group_name_H-M   'P 1'
#
loop_
_entity.id
_entity.type
_entity.pdbx_description
1 polymer ?
#
loop_
_entity_poly.entity_id
_entity_poly.type
_entity_poly.pdbx_seq_one_letter_code
_entity_poly.pdbx_strand_id
1 'polypeptide(L)' 'MDPGAAWEDFKLGIQHITQWERIAVVTNVDWVRFALAAFRFVIPGEVRVFSSSDRVAARAWIIERKSA' A
#
# COMPACT_ATOMS: atom_id res chain seq x y z
N MET A 1 -10.66 5.93 16.42
CA MET A 1 -9.36 5.95 15.71
C MET A 1 -9.42 7.13 14.77
N ASP A 2 -8.51 8.09 14.92
CA ASP A 2 -8.42 9.22 14.00
C ASP A 2 -7.74 8.77 12.70
N PRO A 3 -8.36 8.94 11.51
CA PRO A 3 -7.76 8.54 10.24
C PRO A 3 -6.43 9.22 9.92
N GLY A 4 -6.23 10.44 10.42
CA GLY A 4 -5.00 11.20 10.25
C GLY A 4 -3.85 10.58 11.04
N ALA A 5 -4.10 10.18 12.30
CA ALA A 5 -3.09 9.49 13.10
C ALA A 5 -2.62 8.16 12.46
N ALA A 6 -3.57 7.33 12.01
CA ALA A 6 -3.24 6.07 11.33
C ALA A 6 -2.44 6.28 10.03
N TRP A 7 -2.68 7.40 9.34
CA TRP A 7 -1.94 7.76 8.13
C TRP A 7 -0.53 8.26 8.42
N GLU A 8 -0.33 9.06 9.47
CA GLU A 8 0.98 9.52 9.88
C GLU A 8 1.85 8.35 10.38
N ASP A 9 1.28 7.42 11.13
CA ASP A 9 1.97 6.18 11.53
C ASP A 9 2.40 5.34 10.32
N PHE A 10 1.54 5.23 9.30
CA PHE A 10 1.84 4.51 8.07
C PHE A 10 2.97 5.17 7.26
N LYS A 11 2.94 6.50 7.13
CA LYS A 11 4.02 7.26 6.48
C LYS A 11 5.34 7.09 7.22
N LEU A 12 5.35 7.19 8.55
CA LEU A 12 6.55 6.97 9.35
C LEU A 12 7.11 5.56 9.10
N GLY A 13 6.24 4.54 9.04
CA GLY A 13 6.62 3.18 8.69
C GLY A 13 7.26 3.06 7.30
N ILE A 14 6.74 3.76 6.29
CA ILE A 14 7.25 3.71 4.91
C ILE A 14 8.53 4.54 4.72
N GLN A 15 8.61 5.72 5.34
CA GLN A 15 9.74 6.64 5.17
C GLN A 15 11.06 6.03 5.66
N HIS A 16 11.02 5.14 6.65
CA HIS A 16 12.19 4.44 7.14
C HIS A 16 12.59 3.23 6.27
N ILE A 17 11.75 2.82 5.30
CA ILE A 17 11.97 1.63 4.49
C ILE A 17 12.07 2.01 3.02
N THR A 18 13.15 2.71 2.71
CA THR A 18 13.50 3.22 1.36
C THR A 18 13.80 2.14 0.32
N GLN A 19 13.54 0.86 0.61
CA GLN A 19 13.95 -0.31 -0.20
C GLN A 19 12.78 -1.20 -0.63
N TRP A 20 11.53 -0.80 -0.40
CA TRP A 20 10.38 -1.59 -0.82
C TRP A 20 10.18 -1.52 -2.33
N GLU A 21 10.32 -2.66 -3.02
CA GLU A 21 10.02 -2.75 -4.45
C GLU A 21 8.52 -2.71 -4.74
N ARG A 22 7.71 -3.35 -3.88
CA ARG A 22 6.25 -3.44 -4.05
C ARG A 22 5.51 -3.49 -2.71
N ILE A 23 4.31 -2.93 -2.70
CA ILE A 23 3.41 -2.85 -1.54
C ILE A 23 1.99 -3.18 -1.98
N ALA A 24 1.41 -4.23 -1.40
CA ALA A 24 0.01 -4.61 -1.61
C ALA A 24 -0.82 -4.22 -0.40
N VAL A 25 -1.73 -3.27 -0.55
CA VAL A 25 -2.64 -2.87 0.54
C VAL A 25 -4.02 -3.47 0.31
N VAL A 26 -4.50 -4.28 1.26
CA VAL A 26 -5.84 -4.87 1.22
C VAL A 26 -6.75 -4.10 2.17
N THR A 27 -7.73 -3.36 1.65
CA THR A 27 -8.64 -2.57 2.48
C THR A 27 -10.01 -2.36 1.84
N ASN A 28 -11.06 -2.31 2.66
CA ASN A 28 -12.41 -1.88 2.27
C ASN A 28 -12.74 -0.46 2.74
N VAL A 29 -11.75 0.26 3.25
CA VAL A 29 -11.93 1.57 3.83
C VAL A 29 -11.66 2.63 2.75
N ASP A 30 -12.69 3.37 2.36
CA ASP A 30 -12.62 4.31 1.24
C ASP A 30 -11.57 5.41 1.45
N TRP A 31 -11.48 5.98 2.65
CA TRP A 31 -10.49 7.03 2.93
C TRP A 31 -9.04 6.53 2.78
N VAL A 32 -8.78 5.25 3.06
CA VAL A 32 -7.46 4.64 2.87
C VAL A 32 -7.15 4.52 1.37
N ARG A 33 -8.14 4.16 0.55
CA ARG A 33 -8.00 4.11 -0.91
C ARG A 33 -7.67 5.48 -1.48
N PHE A 34 -8.37 6.51 -1.03
CA PHE A 34 -8.11 7.89 -1.46
C PHE A 34 -6.74 8.38 -1.01
N ALA A 35 -6.34 8.12 0.24
CA ALA A 35 -5.03 8.49 0.75
C ALA A 35 -3.91 7.81 -0.06
N LEU A 36 -3.98 6.49 -0.28
CA LEU A 36 -2.96 5.78 -1.07
C LEU A 36 -2.91 6.23 -2.53
N ALA A 37 -4.07 6.56 -3.14
CA ALA A 37 -4.11 7.10 -4.50
C ALA A 37 -3.43 8.47 -4.59
N ALA A 38 -3.66 9.35 -3.61
CA ALA A 38 -3.06 10.69 -3.55
C ALA A 38 -1.55 10.64 -3.31
N PHE A 39 -1.09 9.73 -2.45
CA PHE A 39 0.31 9.68 -2.00
C PHE A 39 1.15 8.58 -2.65
N ARG A 40 0.66 7.89 -3.70
CA ARG A 40 1.44 6.88 -4.42
C ARG A 40 2.77 7.39 -5.01
N PHE A 41 2.88 8.70 -5.26
CA PHE A 41 4.07 9.31 -5.85
C PHE A 41 5.19 9.58 -4.84
N VAL A 42 4.86 9.60 -3.54
CA VAL A 42 5.84 9.79 -2.46
C VAL A 42 6.22 8.47 -1.78
N ILE A 43 5.44 7.41 -2.00
CA ILE A 43 5.75 6.07 -1.50
C ILE A 43 6.78 5.42 -2.44
N PRO A 44 7.93 4.95 -1.93
CA PRO A 44 8.90 4.19 -2.74
C PRO A 44 8.31 2.84 -3.16
N GLY A 45 8.58 2.46 -4.42
CA GLY A 45 8.13 1.19 -5.00
C GLY A 45 6.75 1.23 -5.66
N GLU A 46 6.28 0.07 -6.12
CA GLU A 46 4.96 -0.07 -6.74
C GLU A 46 3.90 -0.30 -5.67
N VAL A 47 2.87 0.56 -5.60
CA VAL A 47 1.76 0.41 -4.65
C VAL A 47 0.50 -0.02 -5.39
N ARG A 48 -0.14 -1.09 -4.91
CA ARG A 48 -1.44 -1.54 -5.42
C ARG A 48 -2.44 -1.79 -4.29
N VAL A 49 -3.66 -1.28 -4.46
CA VAL A 49 -4.73 -1.41 -3.47
C VAL A 49 -5.76 -2.43 -3.94
N PHE A 50 -6.09 -3.36 -3.07
CA PHE A 50 -6.99 -4.49 -3.30
C PHE A 50 -8.18 -4.40 -2.35
N SER A 51 -9.34 -4.91 -2.75
CA SER A 51 -10.45 -5.12 -1.82
C SER A 51 -10.17 -6.33 -0.91
N SER A 52 -10.89 -6.41 0.20
CA SER A 52 -10.80 -7.54 1.13
C SER A 52 -11.20 -8.86 0.49
N SER A 53 -12.04 -8.84 -0.55
CA SER A 53 -12.35 -10.00 -1.39
C SER A 53 -11.20 -10.42 -2.31
N ASP A 54 -10.30 -9.50 -2.65
CA ASP A 54 -9.18 -9.74 -3.59
C ASP A 54 -7.88 -10.13 -2.90
N ARG A 55 -7.94 -10.61 -1.64
CA ARG A 55 -6.75 -11.02 -0.86
C ARG A 55 -5.85 -12.01 -1.61
N VAL A 56 -6.46 -12.93 -2.36
CA VAL A 56 -5.73 -13.94 -3.16
C VAL A 56 -4.95 -13.26 -4.29
N ALA A 57 -5.57 -12.32 -5.01
CA ALA A 57 -4.91 -11.55 -6.06
C ALA A 57 -3.80 -10.65 -5.51
N ALA A 58 -4.02 -10.02 -4.35
CA ALA A 58 -3.02 -9.22 -3.65
C ALA A 58 -1.76 -10.04 -3.34
N ARG A 59 -1.96 -11.26 -2.84
CA ARG A 59 -0.87 -12.19 -2.54
C ARG A 59 -0.15 -12.68 -3.79
N ALA A 60 -0.89 -12.99 -4.86
CA ALA A 60 -0.28 -13.42 -6.12
C ALA A 60 0.61 -12.32 -6.72
N TRP A 61 0.13 -11.07 -6.69
CA TRP A 61 0.85 -9.93 -7.24
C TRP A 61 2.11 -9.56 -6.44
N ILE A 62 2.07 -9.63 -5.10
CA ILE A 62 3.23 -9.24 -4.28
C ILE A 62 4.40 -10.24 -4.41
N ILE A 63 4.11 -11.53 -4.68
CA ILE A 63 5.13 -12.58 -4.85
C ILE A 63 5.56 -12.79 -6.30
N GLU A 64 4.84 -12.21 -7.26
CA GLU A 64 5.16 -12.31 -8.68
C GLU A 64 6.61 -11.86 -8.89
N ARG A 65 7.47 -12.66 -9.50
CA ARG A 65 8.81 -12.20 -9.83
C ARG A 65 8.72 -11.33 -11.08
N LYS A 66 9.20 -10.08 -11.02
CA LYS A 66 9.44 -9.33 -12.25
C LYS A 66 10.51 -10.08 -13.03
N SER A 67 10.12 -10.66 -14.16
CA SER A 67 11.07 -11.15 -15.16
C SER A 67 11.86 -9.92 -15.64
N ALA A 68 13.17 -9.99 -15.50
CA ALA A 68 14.11 -8.94 -15.90
C ALA A 68 14.05 -8.66 -17.41
#